data_AF-A0A0Q4QPI7-F1
#
_entry.id   AF-A0A0Q4QPI7-F1
#
_cell.length_a   1.000
_cell.length_b   1.000
_cell.length_c   1.000
_cell.angle_alpha   90.00
_cell.angle_beta   90.00
_cell.angle_gamma   90.00
#
_symmetry.space_group_name_H-M   'P 1'
#
loop_
_entity.id
_entity.type
_entity.pdbx_description
1 polymer ?
#
loop_
_entity_poly.entity_id
_entity_poly.type
_entity_poly.pdbx_seq_one_letter_code
_entity_poly.pdbx_strand_id
1 'polypeptide(L)'
;MDLMINLGSGPTIDNGFELAKRNMEVFIEDSKIPLFIKSYEETAEDKGRYRFILATELRPDMFWEVLMPSLPLEQVRYMDLEGQHIGSFYRIYVDGGSWIWLYGLINELNGIVSELN
;
A
#
# COMPACT_ATOMS: atom_id res chain seq x y z
N MET A 1 0.20 6.18 -31.21
CA MET A 1 0.18 5.19 -30.12
C MET A 1 0.78 5.90 -28.92
N ASP A 2 -0.09 6.51 -28.10
CA ASP A 2 0.36 7.24 -26.92
C ASP A 2 0.77 6.22 -25.87
N LEU A 3 2.07 6.24 -25.53
CA LEU A 3 2.62 5.52 -24.40
C LEU A 3 2.08 6.22 -23.14
N MET A 4 0.89 5.81 -22.67
CA MET A 4 0.38 6.23 -21.37
C MET A 4 1.29 5.61 -20.30
N ILE A 5 2.35 6.33 -19.93
CA ILE A 5 3.15 5.98 -18.76
C ILE A 5 2.26 6.28 -17.56
N ASN A 6 1.59 5.25 -17.02
CA ASN A 6 0.99 5.35 -15.71
C ASN A 6 2.12 5.51 -14.70
N LEU A 7 2.38 6.75 -14.28
CA LEU A 7 3.37 7.05 -13.23
C LEU A 7 2.93 6.49 -11.86
N GLY A 8 1.76 5.84 -11.77
CA GLY A 8 1.20 5.15 -10.61
C GLY A 8 0.68 6.09 -9.51
N SER A 9 0.97 7.39 -9.60
CA SER A 9 0.64 8.44 -8.63
C SER A 9 -0.57 9.30 -9.01
N GLY A 10 -1.32 8.92 -10.05
CA GLY A 10 -2.49 9.68 -10.53
C GLY A 10 -3.77 9.40 -9.72
N PRO A 11 -4.88 10.12 -10.01
CA PRO A 11 -6.20 9.71 -9.54
C PRO A 11 -6.47 8.23 -9.82
N THR A 12 -7.09 7.53 -8.88
CA THR A 12 -7.58 6.17 -9.07
C THR A 12 -9.10 6.16 -9.19
N ILE A 13 -9.63 5.16 -9.91
CA ILE A 13 -11.06 4.91 -9.88
C ILE A 13 -11.40 4.42 -8.48
N ASP A 14 -12.44 4.98 -7.89
CA ASP A 14 -12.94 4.50 -6.62
C ASP A 14 -13.88 3.31 -6.81
N ASN A 15 -13.41 2.09 -6.54
CA ASN A 15 -14.27 0.88 -6.51
C ASN A 15 -14.76 0.51 -5.10
N GLY A 16 -14.62 1.41 -4.13
CA GLY A 16 -15.16 1.27 -2.78
C GLY A 16 -14.16 0.78 -1.72
N PHE A 17 -14.48 1.14 -0.48
CA PHE A 17 -13.66 0.91 0.71
C PHE A 17 -13.31 -0.57 0.91
N GLU A 18 -14.27 -1.49 0.73
CA GLU A 18 -14.06 -2.92 0.96
C GLU A 18 -12.92 -3.51 0.12
N LEU A 19 -12.73 -3.00 -1.11
CA LEU A 19 -11.64 -3.44 -1.96
C LEU A 19 -10.29 -2.92 -1.45
N ALA A 20 -10.23 -1.64 -1.05
CA ALA A 20 -9.03 -1.06 -0.45
C ALA A 20 -8.67 -1.75 0.88
N LYS A 21 -9.66 -2.09 1.70
CA LYS A 21 -9.47 -2.83 2.96
C LYS A 21 -8.93 -4.23 2.71
N ARG A 22 -9.49 -4.97 1.75
CA ARG A 22 -8.94 -6.28 1.35
C ARG A 22 -7.50 -6.17 0.86
N ASN A 23 -7.19 -5.15 0.05
CA ASN A 23 -5.82 -4.90 -0.36
C ASN A 23 -4.91 -4.63 0.85
N MET A 24 -5.38 -3.85 1.83
CA MET A 24 -4.62 -3.59 3.05
C MET A 24 -4.32 -4.86 3.85
N GLU A 25 -5.29 -5.76 3.98
CA GLU A 25 -5.12 -7.04 4.65
C GLU A 25 -4.05 -7.90 3.96
N VAL A 26 -4.05 -7.93 2.62
CA VAL A 26 -3.00 -8.62 1.84
C VAL A 26 -1.64 -7.93 1.99
N PHE A 27 -1.60 -6.60 2.04
CA PHE A 27 -0.37 -5.84 2.26
C PHE A 27 0.26 -6.17 3.62
N ILE A 28 -0.57 -6.25 4.67
CA ILE A 28 -0.15 -6.71 6.00
C ILE A 28 0.39 -8.14 5.93
N GLU A 29 -0.31 -9.07 5.29
CA GLU A 29 0.14 -10.46 5.14
C GLU A 29 1.47 -10.58 4.38
N ASP A 30 1.64 -9.79 3.33
CA ASP A 30 2.87 -9.76 2.53
C ASP A 30 4.05 -9.18 3.30
N SER A 31 3.83 -8.25 4.24
CA SER A 31 4.88 -7.63 5.05
C SER A 31 5.65 -8.62 5.93
N LYS A 32 5.04 -9.76 6.28
CA LYS A 32 5.56 -10.74 7.25
C LYS A 32 5.91 -10.15 8.63
N ILE A 33 5.46 -8.93 8.90
CA ILE A 33 5.55 -8.25 10.19
C ILE A 33 4.16 -8.40 10.85
N PRO A 34 4.08 -8.53 12.19
CA PRO A 34 2.80 -8.55 12.90
C PRO A 34 2.19 -7.14 12.94
N LEU A 35 1.80 -6.63 11.77
CA LEU A 35 1.05 -5.40 11.60
C LEU A 35 -0.45 -5.68 11.78
N PHE A 36 -1.17 -4.68 12.26
CA PHE A 36 -2.63 -4.70 12.29
C PHE A 36 -3.17 -3.31 11.95
N ILE A 37 -4.42 -3.29 11.46
CA ILE A 37 -5.13 -2.04 11.18
C ILE A 37 -5.61 -1.47 12.52
N LYS A 38 -5.07 -0.32 12.92
CA LYS A 38 -5.47 0.40 14.14
C LYS A 38 -6.73 1.24 13.91
N SER A 39 -6.82 1.89 12.76
CA SER A 39 -7.98 2.69 12.35
C SER A 39 -7.99 2.90 10.83
N TYR A 40 -9.12 3.33 10.29
CA TYR A 40 -9.28 3.64 8.86
C TYR A 40 -10.37 4.69 8.66
N GLU A 41 -10.39 5.30 7.48
CA GLU A 41 -11.47 6.18 7.03
C GLU A 41 -12.25 5.49 5.90
N GLU A 42 -13.59 5.40 6.02
CA GLU A 42 -14.46 4.75 5.01
C GLU A 42 -14.82 5.69 3.85
N THR A 43 -14.34 6.93 3.88
CA THR A 43 -14.49 7.87 2.77
C THR A 43 -13.17 7.94 2.02
N ALA A 44 -13.23 7.86 0.69
CA ALA A 44 -12.03 7.95 -0.12
C ALA A 44 -11.46 9.37 -0.01
N GLU A 45 -10.20 9.44 0.37
CA GLU A 45 -9.36 10.61 0.21
C GLU A 45 -8.64 10.57 -1.15
N ASP A 46 -8.10 11.72 -1.55
CA ASP A 46 -7.23 11.89 -2.73
C ASP A 46 -7.55 10.99 -3.93
N LYS A 47 -8.75 11.18 -4.49
CA LYS A 47 -9.18 10.59 -5.76
C LYS A 47 -9.14 9.05 -5.75
N GLY A 48 -9.88 8.41 -4.85
CA GLY A 48 -10.11 6.96 -4.86
C GLY A 48 -9.11 6.14 -4.04
N ARG A 49 -8.48 6.77 -3.03
CA ARG A 49 -7.63 6.09 -2.05
C ARG A 49 -8.25 6.18 -0.67
N TYR A 50 -8.07 5.14 0.12
CA TYR A 50 -8.57 5.08 1.48
C TYR A 50 -7.42 5.10 2.46
N ARG A 51 -7.57 5.89 3.53
CA ARG A 51 -6.56 6.03 4.56
C ARG A 51 -6.70 4.91 5.58
N PHE A 52 -5.59 4.26 5.87
CA PHE A 52 -5.44 3.26 6.93
C PHE A 52 -4.30 3.67 7.84
N ILE A 53 -4.45 3.44 9.14
CA ILE A 53 -3.37 3.57 10.12
C ILE A 53 -2.98 2.16 10.55
N LEU A 54 -1.75 1.77 10.25
CA LEU A 54 -1.16 0.51 10.70
C LEU A 54 -0.39 0.70 11.99
N ALA A 55 -0.35 -0.35 12.80
CA ALA A 55 0.42 -0.42 14.04
C ALA A 55 1.03 -1.82 14.20
N THR A 56 1.98 -1.97 15.13
CA THR A 56 2.54 -3.27 15.51
C THR A 56 2.74 -3.38 17.00
N GLU A 57 2.57 -4.58 17.55
CA GLU A 57 2.86 -4.84 18.97
C GLU A 57 4.37 -4.83 19.27
N LEU A 58 5.22 -5.00 18.25
CA LEU A 58 6.68 -4.98 18.41
C LEU A 58 7.21 -3.58 18.79
N ARG A 59 6.50 -2.52 18.36
CA ARG A 59 6.80 -1.10 18.57
C ARG A 59 5.49 -0.31 18.74
N PRO A 60 4.88 -0.33 19.94
CA PRO A 60 3.56 0.28 20.18
C PRO A 60 3.51 1.80 20.01
N ASP A 61 4.67 2.46 19.96
CA ASP A 61 4.86 3.88 19.71
C ASP A 61 4.87 4.25 18.22
N MET A 62 4.94 3.26 17.33
CA MET A 62 5.09 3.45 15.90
C MET A 62 3.78 3.18 15.15
N PHE A 63 3.47 4.08 14.22
CA PHE A 63 2.29 3.99 13.36
C PHE A 63 2.68 4.40 11.94
N TRP A 64 1.99 3.81 10.96
CA TRP A 64 2.15 4.15 9.55
C TRP A 64 0.82 4.56 8.97
N GLU A 65 0.78 5.70 8.31
CA GLU A 65 -0.34 6.08 7.46
C GLU A 65 -0.16 5.45 6.08
N VAL A 66 -1.18 4.73 5.61
CA VAL A 66 -1.18 4.13 4.28
C VAL A 66 -2.40 4.60 3.49
N LEU A 67 -2.16 5.22 2.33
CA LEU A 67 -3.21 5.51 1.36
C LEU A 67 -3.28 4.39 0.33
N MET A 68 -4.33 3.59 0.42
CA MET A 68 -4.53 2.40 -0.40
C MET A 68 -5.60 2.65 -1.47
N PRO A 69 -5.29 2.49 -2.76
CA PRO A 69 -6.30 2.60 -3.81
C PRO A 69 -7.32 1.47 -3.76
N SER A 70 -8.58 1.79 -4.04
CA SER A 70 -9.66 0.81 -4.23
C SER A 70 -9.64 0.23 -5.65
N LEU A 71 -8.54 -0.44 -6.01
CA LEU A 71 -8.38 -1.11 -7.30
C LEU A 71 -8.23 -2.62 -7.12
N PRO A 72 -8.50 -3.43 -8.17
CA PRO A 72 -8.23 -4.86 -8.11
C PRO A 72 -6.79 -5.15 -7.71
N LEU A 73 -6.59 -6.18 -6.89
CA LEU A 73 -5.29 -6.50 -6.27
C LEU A 73 -4.18 -6.65 -7.31
N GLU A 74 -4.48 -7.26 -8.45
CA GLU A 74 -3.57 -7.46 -9.57
C GLU A 74 -3.08 -6.16 -10.24
N GLN A 75 -3.71 -5.02 -9.96
CA GLN A 75 -3.30 -3.70 -10.46
C GLN A 75 -2.46 -2.91 -9.46
N VAL A 76 -2.35 -3.39 -8.22
CA VAL A 76 -1.63 -2.69 -7.13
C VAL A 76 -0.49 -3.53 -6.57
N ARG A 77 -0.64 -4.86 -6.51
CA ARG A 77 0.30 -5.80 -5.91
C ARG A 77 1.39 -6.25 -6.90
N TYR A 78 2.39 -5.39 -7.07
CA TYR A 78 3.65 -5.78 -7.71
C TYR A 78 4.53 -6.55 -6.74
N MET A 79 5.01 -7.73 -7.14
CA MET A 79 5.86 -8.63 -6.33
C MET A 79 7.06 -9.16 -7.12
N ASP A 80 7.41 -8.52 -8.24
CA ASP A 80 8.53 -8.93 -9.11
C ASP A 80 8.44 -10.38 -9.63
N LEU A 81 7.21 -10.82 -9.91
CA LEU A 81 6.95 -12.15 -10.45
C LEU A 81 7.06 -12.17 -11.98
N GLU A 82 7.31 -13.34 -12.56
CA GLU A 82 7.38 -13.52 -14.02
C GLU A 82 6.12 -12.97 -14.71
N GLY A 83 6.32 -12.12 -15.72
CA GLY A 83 5.23 -11.48 -16.47
C GLY A 83 4.69 -10.18 -15.85
N GLN A 84 5.16 -9.76 -14.68
CA GLN A 84 4.82 -8.45 -14.13
C GLN A 84 5.72 -7.35 -14.72
N HIS A 85 5.11 -6.26 -15.19
CA HIS A 85 5.83 -5.04 -15.56
C HIS A 85 5.58 -3.96 -14.51
N ILE A 86 6.65 -3.50 -13.85
CA ILE A 86 6.56 -2.52 -12.75
C ILE A 86 5.75 -1.26 -13.08
N GLY A 87 5.83 -0.77 -14.32
CA GLY A 87 5.09 0.42 -14.79
C GLY A 87 3.58 0.21 -14.97
N SER A 88 3.08 -1.02 -14.80
CA SER A 88 1.66 -1.36 -14.93
C SER A 88 0.89 -1.29 -13.62
N PHE A 89 1.57 -1.00 -12.49
CA PHE A 89 0.98 -1.05 -11.16
C PHE A 89 0.78 0.35 -10.58
N TYR A 90 -0.35 0.53 -9.90
CA TYR A 90 -0.63 1.73 -9.14
C TYR A 90 0.21 1.79 -7.87
N ARG A 91 0.59 3.00 -7.49
CA ARG A 91 1.35 3.24 -6.27
C ARG A 91 0.41 3.32 -5.06
N ILE A 92 0.91 2.78 -3.96
CA ILE A 92 0.40 3.03 -2.62
C ILE A 92 1.20 4.20 -2.03
N TYR A 93 0.63 4.86 -1.03
CA TYR A 93 1.38 5.86 -0.27
C TYR A 93 1.57 5.36 1.16
N VAL A 94 2.78 5.49 1.69
CA VAL A 94 3.12 5.13 3.07
C VAL A 94 3.84 6.34 3.66
N ASP A 95 3.27 6.92 4.72
CA ASP A 95 3.73 8.14 5.39
C ASP A 95 4.04 9.30 4.42
N GLY A 96 3.16 9.46 3.42
CA GLY A 96 3.29 10.47 2.35
C GLY A 96 4.28 10.12 1.23
N GLY A 97 5.12 9.09 1.41
CA GLY A 97 5.98 8.54 0.37
C GLY A 97 5.20 7.70 -0.64
N SER A 98 5.55 7.80 -1.92
CA SER A 98 4.85 7.07 -3.00
C SER A 98 5.64 5.83 -3.42
N TRP A 99 5.02 4.65 -3.30
CA TRP A 99 5.70 3.37 -3.43
C TRP A 99 4.97 2.40 -4.36
N ILE A 100 5.74 1.63 -5.12
CA ILE A 100 5.24 0.38 -5.69
C ILE A 100 5.23 -0.66 -4.57
N TRP A 101 4.18 -1.47 -4.48
CA TRP A 101 3.87 -2.42 -3.39
C TRP A 101 5.09 -3.08 -2.73
N LEU A 102 5.86 -3.88 -3.48
CA LEU A 102 7.05 -4.55 -2.97
C LEU A 102 8.06 -3.60 -2.30
N TYR A 103 8.28 -2.41 -2.85
CA TYR A 103 9.22 -1.45 -2.27
C TYR A 103 8.63 -0.71 -1.07
N GLY A 104 7.31 -0.54 -1.01
CA GLY A 104 6.64 -0.06 0.21
C GLY A 104 6.80 -1.04 1.37
N LEU A 105 6.71 -2.35 1.09
CA LEU A 105 7.02 -3.39 2.06
C LEU A 105 8.49 -3.35 2.50
N ILE A 106 9.42 -3.19 1.54
CA ILE A 106 10.84 -3.29 1.82
C ILE A 106 11.41 -2.06 2.53
N ASN A 107 11.05 -0.84 2.13
CA ASN A 107 11.75 0.35 2.58
C ASN A 107 11.18 0.94 3.87
N GLU A 108 9.86 1.02 3.99
CA GLU A 108 9.22 1.71 5.13
C GLU A 108 8.98 0.76 6.32
N LEU A 109 8.78 -0.54 6.05
CA LEU A 109 8.46 -1.51 7.09
C LEU A 109 9.70 -2.31 7.57
N ASN A 110 10.76 -2.48 6.78
CA ASN A 110 11.98 -3.16 7.27
C ASN A 110 12.85 -2.27 8.17
N GLY A 111 12.60 -0.96 8.27
CA GLY A 111 13.24 -0.12 9.28
C GLY A 111 13.06 -0.70 10.71
N ILE A 112 11.92 -1.37 10.94
CA ILE A 112 11.61 -2.09 12.18
C ILE A 112 12.63 -3.22 12.45
N VAL A 113 12.97 -4.04 11.44
CA VAL A 113 13.85 -5.22 11.62
C VAL A 113 15.30 -4.80 11.86
N SER A 114 15.75 -3.71 11.24
CA SER A 114 17.11 -3.18 11.45
C SER A 114 17.30 -2.53 12.82
N GLU A 115 16.25 -1.97 13.43
CA GLU A 115 16.32 -1.37 14.78
C GLU A 115 16.09 -2.37 15.92
N LEU A 116 15.58 -3.57 15.61
CA LEU A 116 15.37 -4.65 16.58
C LEU A 116 16.57 -5.60 16.72
N ASN A 117 17.62 -5.43 15.89
CA ASN A 117 18.90 -6.16 15.98
C ASN A 117 20.03 -5.22 16.45
#